data_AF-A0A0J8BC29-F1
#
_entry.id   AF-A0A0J8BC29-F1
#
_cell.length_a   1.000
_cell.length_b   1.000
_cell.length_c   1.000
_cell.angle_alpha   90.00
_cell.angle_beta   90.00
_cell.angle_gamma   90.00
#
_symmetry.space_group_name_H-M   'P 1'
#
loop_
_entity.id
_entity.type
_entity.pdbx_description
1 polymer ?
#
loop_
_entity_poly.entity_id
_entity_poly.type
_entity_poly.pdbx_seq_one_letter_code
_entity_poly.pdbx_strand_id
1 'polypeptide(L)'
;MSLPNQIIDPYQHLHIIPNPNGTITRLTEFYPSIPPSVSSSLTLSKDVSMNSNNGTWVRIFLPRTAINGSHPPNRKLPIVVFAHGGGFILHSAASPVFHNFCSELTSQLTVLVISVEYRLAPESRLPAAYDDVLEVLLNKIRTSN
;
A
#
# COMPACT_ATOMS: atom_id res chain seq x y z
N MET A 1 16.08 -18.44 -35.74
CA MET A 1 16.71 -17.14 -35.44
C MET A 1 16.46 -16.84 -33.98
N SER A 2 17.49 -16.94 -33.13
CA SER A 2 17.40 -16.49 -31.73
C SER A 2 17.36 -14.96 -31.70
N LEU A 3 16.39 -14.37 -31.02
CA LEU A 3 16.37 -12.93 -30.79
C LEU A 3 17.68 -12.52 -30.10
N PRO A 4 18.33 -11.41 -30.50
CA PRO A 4 19.52 -10.92 -29.81
C PRO A 4 19.16 -10.66 -28.34
N ASN A 5 20.04 -11.10 -27.44
CA ASN A 5 19.88 -10.94 -26.00
C ASN A 5 19.98 -9.44 -25.67
N GLN A 6 18.84 -8.76 -25.64
CA GLN A 6 18.77 -7.31 -25.47
C GLN A 6 19.09 -7.01 -24.01
N ILE A 7 20.27 -6.44 -23.74
CA ILE A 7 20.64 -5.99 -22.39
C ILE A 7 19.75 -4.79 -22.08
N ILE A 8 18.77 -5.00 -21.18
CA ILE A 8 17.88 -3.97 -20.70
C ILE A 8 18.60 -3.19 -19.60
N ASP A 9 18.71 -1.87 -19.74
CA ASP A 9 19.12 -1.00 -18.64
C ASP A 9 17.99 -1.00 -17.58
N PRO A 10 18.24 -1.54 -16.37
CA PRO A 10 17.20 -1.64 -15.35
C PRO A 10 16.72 -0.27 -14.87
N TYR A 11 17.55 0.78 -14.90
CA TYR A 11 17.16 2.11 -14.45
C TYR A 11 16.15 2.74 -15.40
N GLN A 12 16.40 2.60 -16.70
CA GLN A 12 15.46 3.03 -17.73
C GLN A 12 14.18 2.20 -17.71
N HIS A 13 14.30 0.88 -17.61
CA HIS A 13 13.15 -0.03 -17.59
C HIS A 13 12.22 0.21 -16.40
N LEU A 14 12.79 0.52 -15.24
CA LEU A 14 12.03 0.80 -14.01
C LEU A 14 11.77 2.29 -13.81
N HIS A 15 12.10 3.17 -14.76
CA HIS A 15 11.85 4.61 -14.63
C HIS A 15 12.39 5.21 -13.32
N ILE A 16 13.60 4.83 -12.94
CA ILE A 16 14.31 5.32 -11.75
C ILE A 16 15.64 5.95 -12.16
N ILE A 17 16.03 7.01 -11.45
CA ILE A 17 17.30 7.70 -11.68
C ILE A 17 18.20 7.49 -10.45
N PRO A 18 19.39 6.87 -10.61
CA PRO A 18 20.33 6.75 -9.50
C PRO A 18 20.94 8.11 -9.16
N ASN A 19 20.99 8.43 -7.87
CA ASN A 19 21.58 9.68 -7.37
C ASN A 19 23.03 9.44 -6.88
N PRO A 20 23.92 10.45 -6.93
CA PRO A 20 25.32 10.30 -6.51
C PRO A 20 25.52 9.87 -5.05
N ASN A 21 24.56 10.15 -4.16
CA ASN A 21 24.58 9.75 -2.75
C ASN A 21 24.08 8.31 -2.51
N GLY A 22 23.78 7.55 -3.56
CA GLY A 22 23.29 6.17 -3.47
C GLY A 22 21.79 6.03 -3.26
N THR A 23 21.01 7.11 -3.26
CA THR A 23 19.53 7.06 -3.31
C THR A 23 19.02 6.95 -4.75
N ILE A 24 17.70 6.83 -4.94
CA ILE A 24 17.09 6.87 -6.27
C ILE A 24 15.95 7.89 -6.33
N THR A 25 15.75 8.48 -7.50
CA THR A 25 14.56 9.27 -7.82
C THR A 25 13.60 8.39 -8.61
N ARG A 26 12.36 8.23 -8.12
CA ARG A 26 11.28 7.49 -8.80
C ARG A 26 10.45 8.50 -9.58
N LEU A 27 10.35 8.33 -10.90
CA LEU A 27 9.64 9.27 -11.77
C LEU A 27 8.12 9.16 -11.55
N THR A 28 7.51 10.21 -11.01
CA THR A 28 6.12 10.19 -10.54
C THR A 28 5.10 9.99 -11.65
N GLU A 29 5.43 10.34 -12.89
CA GLU A 29 4.58 10.07 -14.05
C GLU A 29 4.40 8.57 -14.34
N PHE A 30 5.35 7.73 -13.92
CA PHE A 30 5.28 6.26 -14.04
C PHE A 30 4.75 5.59 -12.76
N TYR A 31 4.71 6.33 -11.65
CA TYR A 31 4.24 5.86 -10.35
C TYR A 31 3.13 6.77 -9.79
N PRO A 32 1.98 6.89 -10.50
CA PRO A 32 0.89 7.73 -10.03
C PRO A 32 0.30 7.20 -8.72
N SER A 33 -0.40 8.09 -8.01
CA SER A 33 -1.12 7.77 -6.77
C SER A 33 -2.60 8.13 -6.88
N ILE A 34 -3.46 7.28 -6.32
CA ILE A 34 -4.89 7.55 -6.19
C ILE A 34 -5.13 8.18 -4.80
N PRO A 35 -5.90 9.26 -4.66
CA PRO A 35 -6.27 9.79 -3.35
C PRO A 35 -7.27 8.86 -2.62
N PRO A 36 -7.32 8.85 -1.28
CA PRO A 36 -8.36 8.13 -0.58
C PRO A 36 -9.73 8.75 -0.88
N SER A 37 -10.78 7.94 -0.93
CA SER A 37 -12.13 8.38 -1.28
C SER A 37 -13.20 7.80 -0.35
N VAL A 38 -14.14 8.65 0.03
CA VAL A 38 -15.37 8.28 0.74
C VAL A 38 -16.60 8.20 -0.18
N SER A 39 -16.44 8.54 -1.46
CA SER A 39 -17.53 8.55 -2.45
C SER A 39 -17.63 7.28 -3.29
N SER A 40 -16.62 6.40 -3.27
CA SER A 40 -16.62 5.14 -4.03
C SER A 40 -17.78 4.22 -3.63
N SER A 41 -18.50 3.67 -4.60
CA SER A 41 -19.67 2.81 -4.37
C SER A 41 -19.34 1.48 -3.70
N LEU A 42 -18.10 0.99 -3.83
CA LEU A 42 -17.67 -0.31 -3.29
C LEU A 42 -17.13 -0.21 -1.86
N THR A 43 -16.20 0.73 -1.65
CA THR A 43 -15.46 0.85 -0.38
C THR A 43 -15.21 2.30 -0.03
N LEU A 44 -15.13 2.61 1.26
CA LEU A 44 -14.48 3.83 1.73
C LEU A 44 -12.98 3.57 1.87
N SER A 45 -12.17 4.60 1.65
CA SER A 45 -10.75 4.57 1.97
C SER A 45 -10.28 5.83 2.70
N LYS A 46 -9.32 5.68 3.60
CA LYS A 46 -8.73 6.76 4.39
C LYS A 46 -7.26 6.48 4.69
N ASP A 47 -6.43 7.52 4.60
CA ASP A 47 -5.02 7.46 4.99
C ASP A 47 -4.86 7.85 6.47
N VAL A 48 -4.02 7.09 7.19
CA VAL A 48 -3.74 7.29 8.61
C VAL A 48 -2.24 7.18 8.83
N SER A 49 -1.64 8.23 9.41
CA SER A 49 -0.24 8.18 9.85
C SER A 49 -0.09 7.19 10.99
N MET A 50 0.88 6.29 10.87
CA MET A 50 1.20 5.30 11.90
C MET A 50 2.43 5.73 12.70
N ASN A 51 3.49 6.15 12.01
CA ASN A 51 4.73 6.59 12.64
C ASN A 51 5.34 7.74 11.84
N SER A 52 5.16 8.96 12.36
CA SER A 52 5.67 10.17 11.72
C SER A 52 7.20 10.26 11.67
N ASN A 53 7.93 9.54 12.54
CA ASN A 53 9.40 9.55 12.52
C ASN A 53 9.95 8.77 11.32
N ASN A 54 9.27 7.68 10.94
CA ASN A 54 9.66 6.84 9.80
C ASN A 54 8.87 7.18 8.53
N GLY A 55 7.90 8.08 8.60
CA GLY A 55 7.00 8.39 7.51
C GLY A 55 6.04 7.24 7.16
N THR A 56 5.90 6.24 8.04
CA THR A 56 5.03 5.07 7.84
C THR A 56 3.57 5.49 8.01
N TRP A 57 2.74 5.14 7.04
CA TRP A 57 1.30 5.36 7.08
C TRP A 57 0.56 4.17 6.48
N VAL A 58 -0.75 4.12 6.67
CA VAL A 58 -1.60 3.06 6.11
C VAL A 58 -2.79 3.66 5.39
N ARG A 59 -3.22 3.01 4.30
CA ARG A 59 -4.55 3.21 3.74
C ARG A 59 -5.49 2.14 4.27
N ILE A 60 -6.52 2.57 4.98
CA ILE A 60 -7.59 1.70 5.45
C ILE A 60 -8.69 1.68 4.41
N PHE A 61 -9.17 0.49 4.05
CA PHE A 61 -10.33 0.26 3.21
C PHE A 61 -11.44 -0.39 4.05
N LEU A 62 -12.65 0.15 3.95
CA LEU A 62 -13.83 -0.32 4.66
C LEU A 62 -14.95 -0.65 3.66
N PRO A 63 -15.56 -1.85 3.71
CA PRO A 63 -16.62 -2.20 2.78
C PRO A 63 -17.86 -1.37 3.09
N ARG A 64 -18.51 -0.83 2.06
CA ARG A 64 -19.69 0.05 2.26
C ARG A 64 -20.86 -0.68 2.92
N THR A 65 -20.96 -2.00 2.74
CA THR A 65 -21.95 -2.88 3.39
C THR A 65 -21.84 -2.89 4.92
N ALA A 66 -20.65 -2.60 5.48
CA ALA A 66 -20.47 -2.50 6.93
C ALA A 66 -21.05 -1.21 7.54
N ILE A 67 -21.32 -0.19 6.71
CA ILE A 67 -21.82 1.11 7.16
C ILE A 67 -23.32 1.25 6.91
N ASN A 68 -23.83 0.65 5.83
CA ASN A 68 -25.23 0.77 5.42
C ASN A 68 -26.20 -0.08 6.28
N GLY A 69 -25.81 -0.54 7.47
CA GLY A 69 -26.64 -1.37 8.35
C GLY A 69 -26.94 -2.77 7.80
N SER A 70 -26.30 -3.17 6.70
CA SER A 70 -26.44 -4.51 6.09
C SER A 70 -25.72 -5.59 6.91
N HIS A 71 -24.88 -5.17 7.85
CA HIS A 71 -24.17 -6.05 8.77
C HIS A 71 -24.87 -6.09 10.14
N PRO A 72 -25.04 -7.29 10.75
CA PRO A 72 -25.63 -7.40 12.08
C PRO A 72 -24.85 -6.54 13.09
N PRO A 73 -25.55 -5.82 13.99
CA PRO A 73 -24.89 -5.17 15.10
C PRO A 73 -24.06 -6.21 15.87
N ASN A 74 -22.81 -5.87 16.18
CA ASN A 74 -21.79 -6.70 16.86
C ASN A 74 -21.02 -7.73 16.00
N ARG A 75 -21.21 -7.79 14.68
CA ARG A 75 -20.34 -8.63 13.82
C ARG A 75 -19.06 -7.87 13.45
N LYS A 76 -17.92 -8.28 14.04
CA LYS A 76 -16.59 -7.74 13.70
C LYS A 76 -16.17 -8.20 12.29
N LEU A 77 -15.54 -7.32 11.54
CA LEU A 77 -14.93 -7.65 10.25
C LEU A 77 -13.57 -8.33 10.47
N PRO A 78 -13.21 -9.37 9.69
CA PRO A 78 -11.83 -9.80 9.58
C PRO A 78 -10.94 -8.65 9.08
N ILE A 79 -9.70 -8.62 9.54
CA ILE A 79 -8.70 -7.62 9.12
C ILE A 79 -7.66 -8.30 8.25
N VAL A 80 -7.37 -7.70 7.10
CA VAL A 80 -6.25 -8.08 6.23
C VAL A 80 -5.22 -6.95 6.29
N VAL A 81 -4.00 -7.26 6.71
CA VAL A 81 -2.85 -6.35 6.57
C VAL A 81 -2.14 -6.70 5.28
N PHE A 82 -2.02 -5.72 4.38
CA PHE A 82 -1.45 -5.88 3.05
C PHE A 82 -0.20 -5.02 2.92
N ALA A 83 0.91 -5.62 2.49
CA ALA A 83 2.11 -4.91 2.09
C ALA A 83 2.22 -5.00 0.57
N HIS A 84 2.38 -3.85 -0.09
CA HIS A 84 2.43 -3.80 -1.55
C HIS A 84 3.69 -4.47 -2.14
N GLY A 85 3.67 -4.75 -3.44
CA GLY A 85 4.83 -5.28 -4.17
C GLY A 85 5.79 -4.18 -4.61
N GLY A 86 6.61 -4.46 -5.62
CA GLY A 86 7.60 -3.49 -6.17
C GLY A 86 9.04 -3.73 -5.70
N GLY A 87 9.34 -4.94 -5.22
CA GLY A 87 10.72 -5.34 -4.87
C GLY A 87 11.35 -4.53 -3.74
N PHE A 88 10.53 -3.94 -2.85
CA PHE A 88 10.93 -2.98 -1.81
C PHE A 88 11.50 -1.67 -2.33
N ILE A 89 11.47 -1.44 -3.64
CA ILE A 89 12.07 -0.28 -4.30
C ILE A 89 10.99 0.61 -4.89
N LEU A 90 9.86 0.07 -5.33
CA LEU A 90 8.85 0.76 -6.13
C LEU A 90 7.47 0.74 -5.48
N HIS A 91 6.59 1.58 -6.04
CA HIS A 91 5.17 1.72 -5.69
C HIS A 91 4.89 2.27 -4.29
N SER A 92 3.60 2.37 -4.00
CA SER A 92 3.00 2.88 -2.77
C SER A 92 1.67 2.15 -2.53
N ALA A 93 1.18 2.12 -1.30
CA ALA A 93 -0.19 1.78 -0.93
C ALA A 93 -1.24 2.60 -1.70
N ALA A 94 -0.87 3.79 -2.20
CA ALA A 94 -1.71 4.62 -3.07
C ALA A 94 -1.57 4.31 -4.57
N SER A 95 -0.63 3.46 -5.01
CA SER A 95 -0.48 3.12 -6.42
C SER A 95 -1.76 2.47 -6.97
N PRO A 96 -2.23 2.84 -8.19
CA PRO A 96 -3.48 2.35 -8.74
C PRO A 96 -3.69 0.84 -8.68
N VAL A 97 -2.66 0.06 -9.01
CA VAL A 97 -2.72 -1.40 -8.99
C VAL A 97 -3.05 -1.95 -7.59
N PHE A 98 -2.43 -1.40 -6.55
CA PHE A 98 -2.63 -1.86 -5.17
C PHE A 98 -3.88 -1.24 -4.55
N HIS A 99 -4.19 0.01 -4.87
CA HIS A 99 -5.44 0.64 -4.44
C HIS A 99 -6.66 -0.12 -4.95
N ASN A 100 -6.71 -0.41 -6.26
CA ASN A 100 -7.82 -1.11 -6.88
C ASN A 100 -7.93 -2.54 -6.34
N PHE A 101 -6.79 -3.24 -6.19
CA PHE A 101 -6.76 -4.57 -5.59
C PHE A 101 -7.32 -4.57 -4.16
N CYS A 102 -6.88 -3.65 -3.29
CA CYS A 102 -7.37 -3.57 -1.92
C CYS A 102 -8.85 -3.19 -1.83
N SER A 103 -9.32 -2.28 -2.69
CA SER A 103 -10.74 -1.91 -2.81
C SER A 103 -11.59 -3.13 -3.19
N GLU A 104 -11.17 -3.89 -4.19
CA GLU A 104 -11.91 -5.07 -4.65
C GLU A 104 -11.89 -6.20 -3.60
N LEU A 105 -10.73 -6.44 -2.98
CA LEU A 105 -10.59 -7.42 -1.91
C LEU A 105 -11.52 -7.12 -0.73
N THR A 106 -11.58 -5.83 -0.33
CA THR A 106 -12.44 -5.33 0.75
C THR A 106 -13.92 -5.56 0.44
N SER A 107 -14.37 -5.23 -0.78
CA SER A 107 -15.77 -5.34 -1.18
C SER A 107 -16.21 -6.79 -1.37
N GLN A 108 -15.42 -7.61 -2.07
CA GLN A 108 -15.78 -8.99 -2.39
C GLN A 108 -15.78 -9.89 -1.15
N LEU A 109 -14.80 -9.73 -0.25
CA LEU A 109 -14.68 -10.59 0.93
C LEU A 109 -15.36 -10.00 2.18
N THR A 110 -15.85 -8.75 2.11
CA THR A 110 -16.39 -8.04 3.27
C THR A 110 -15.41 -8.03 4.45
N VAL A 111 -14.20 -7.55 4.18
CA VAL A 111 -13.09 -7.45 5.15
C VAL A 111 -12.62 -6.01 5.28
N LEU A 112 -11.99 -5.66 6.40
CA LEU A 112 -11.25 -4.41 6.52
C LEU A 112 -9.82 -4.64 6.03
N VAL A 113 -9.36 -3.87 5.05
CA VAL A 113 -7.97 -3.95 4.56
C VAL A 113 -7.17 -2.78 5.08
N ILE A 114 -5.95 -3.07 5.55
CA ILE A 114 -4.95 -2.08 5.96
C ILE A 114 -3.76 -2.25 5.03
N SER A 115 -3.67 -1.38 4.02
CA SER A 115 -2.57 -1.36 3.06
C SER A 115 -1.45 -0.49 3.63
N VAL A 116 -0.27 -1.07 3.86
CA VAL A 116 0.86 -0.42 4.53
C VAL A 116 1.73 0.31 3.51
N GLU A 117 1.97 1.60 3.75
CA GLU A 117 3.07 2.33 3.14
C GLU A 117 4.32 2.13 4.00
N TYR A 118 5.17 1.20 3.58
CA TYR A 118 6.45 0.94 4.24
C TYR A 118 7.58 1.71 3.54
N ARG A 119 8.68 1.96 4.25
CA ARG A 119 9.85 2.65 3.70
C ARG A 119 10.54 1.83 2.60
N LEU A 120 10.95 2.49 1.53
CA LEU A 120 11.57 1.86 0.36
C LEU A 120 13.11 1.91 0.42
N ALA A 121 13.72 0.90 -0.20
CA ALA A 121 15.13 0.88 -0.53
C ALA A 121 15.39 1.68 -1.82
N PRO A 122 16.60 2.25 -1.99
CA PRO A 122 17.77 2.12 -1.12
C PRO A 122 17.83 3.11 0.07
N GLU A 123 16.89 4.05 0.17
CA GLU A 123 16.88 5.08 1.23
C GLU A 123 16.71 4.45 2.62
N SER A 124 15.93 3.39 2.71
CA SER A 124 15.74 2.56 3.89
C SER A 124 15.83 1.10 3.49
N ARG A 125 17.04 0.55 3.56
CA ARG A 125 17.28 -0.87 3.25
C ARG A 125 16.61 -1.79 4.26
N LEU A 126 16.39 -3.04 3.88
CA LEU A 126 15.94 -4.07 4.82
C LEU A 126 16.87 -4.12 6.05
N PRO A 127 16.32 -4.27 7.27
CA PRO A 127 14.96 -4.74 7.58
C PRO A 127 13.87 -3.66 7.69
N ALA A 128 14.12 -2.39 7.33
CA ALA A 128 13.18 -1.27 7.59
C ALA A 128 11.72 -1.53 7.18
N ALA A 129 11.50 -2.09 5.97
CA ALA A 129 10.15 -2.42 5.50
C ALA A 129 9.45 -3.50 6.37
N TYR A 130 10.20 -4.47 6.88
CA TYR A 130 9.66 -5.47 7.81
C TYR A 130 9.30 -4.86 9.15
N ASP A 131 10.15 -3.98 9.66
CA ASP A 131 9.91 -3.28 10.93
C ASP A 131 8.63 -2.42 10.84
N ASP A 132 8.42 -1.73 9.71
CA ASP A 132 7.22 -0.92 9.47
C ASP A 132 5.95 -1.77 9.43
N VAL A 133 5.97 -2.92 8.73
CA VAL A 133 4.82 -3.84 8.68
C VAL A 133 4.56 -4.47 10.05
N LEU A 134 5.62 -4.85 10.77
CA LEU A 134 5.52 -5.41 12.11
C LEU A 134 4.95 -4.37 13.10
N GLU A 135 5.35 -3.11 12.99
CA GLU A 135 4.78 -2.00 13.77
C GLU A 135 3.27 -1.87 13.54
N VAL A 136 2.80 -1.98 12.30
CA VAL A 136 1.36 -1.96 11.99
C VAL A 136 0.64 -3.17 12.61
N LEU A 137 1.24 -4.36 12.53
CA LEU A 137 0.66 -5.60 13.07
C LEU A 137 0.56 -5.59 14.61
N LEU A 138 1.60 -5.06 15.27
CA LEU A 138 1.69 -5.02 16.73
C LEU A 138 0.93 -3.84 17.33
N ASN A 139 0.74 -2.77 16.57
CA ASN A 139 -0.12 -1.69 16.99
C ASN A 139 -1.52 -2.25 17.19
N LYS A 140 -1.99 -2.20 18.45
CA LYS A 140 -3.38 -2.49 18.78
C LYS A 140 -4.21 -1.46 18.04
N ILE A 141 -4.68 -1.80 16.84
CA ILE A 141 -5.81 -1.14 16.20
C ILE A 141 -6.95 -1.37 17.19
N ARG A 142 -7.11 -0.42 18.12
CA ARG A 142 -8.19 -0.40 19.09
C ARG A 142 -9.46 -0.23 18.28
N THR A 143 -10.08 -1.34 17.88
CA THR A 143 -11.49 -1.34 17.55
C THR A 143 -12.19 -1.06 18.87
N SER A 144 -12.58 0.19 19.09
CA SER A 144 -13.37 0.63 20.24
C SER A 144 -14.52 -0.37 20.44
N ASN A 145 -14.65 -0.89 21.66
CA ASN A 145 -15.87 -1.55 22.12
C ASN A 145 -16.92 -0.47 22.43
#